data_AF-A0A2N3FJD4-F1
#
_entry.id   AF-A0A2N3FJD4-F1
#
_cell.length_a   1.000
_cell.length_b   1.000
_cell.length_c   1.000
_cell.angle_alpha   90.00
_cell.angle_beta   90.00
_cell.angle_gamma   90.00
#
_symmetry.space_group_name_H-M   'P 1'
#
loop_
_entity.id
_entity.type
_entity.pdbx_description
1 polymer ?
#
loop_
_entity_poly.entity_id
_entity_poly.type
_entity_poly.pdbx_seq_one_letter_code
_entity_poly.pdbx_strand_id
1 'polypeptide(L)'
;MRSKSQYCTSLRRPRCFLSTGCLSVGRRSCLARRRLRWMTQARRSGDRFFRPPAPRPASSSRPSILWLSQFGSNVSTRGRALLTAALAVTLLVALSACSAPTTRAVRVSPAKANIPAAAERTLSAQPAPTGRSTIIAWQPSHQADTGVDWDEHVICGDIVDRVIALMPEFEHVKAWETGMGLSGSNGYRPQPKNTAAFDSELRQANSAPASVFISVHNDGGAPSGVLGMCMPGDASSRALAERLKTALVSATGLSDRGMREERLYSLESARNHAGIRLLLEIGDNKADRGFLLDAANRQAIAQALADSLCESDLP
;
A
#
# COMPACT_ATOMS: atom_id res chain seq x y z
N MET A 1 -48.12 38.51 -4.55
CA MET A 1 -48.59 39.03 -3.24
C MET A 1 -48.71 37.86 -2.26
N ARG A 2 -48.03 37.97 -1.09
CA ARG A 2 -48.15 37.19 0.18
C ARG A 2 -47.80 35.68 0.10
N SER A 3 -46.67 35.19 0.63
CA SER A 3 -46.17 35.11 2.03
C SER A 3 -46.89 34.07 2.92
N LYS A 4 -46.09 33.12 3.45
CA LYS A 4 -46.14 32.40 4.76
C LYS A 4 -45.37 31.07 4.57
N SER A 5 -44.13 30.85 5.02
CA SER A 5 -43.53 30.88 6.36
C SER A 5 -44.36 30.17 7.43
N GLN A 6 -43.96 28.94 7.78
CA GLN A 6 -44.32 28.27 9.02
C GLN A 6 -43.05 27.82 9.74
N TYR A 7 -42.86 28.44 10.90
CA TYR A 7 -41.88 28.13 11.92
C TYR A 7 -42.23 26.81 12.61
N CYS A 8 -41.22 25.98 12.88
CA CYS A 8 -41.31 24.90 13.86
C CYS A 8 -40.48 25.32 15.09
N THR A 9 -41.16 25.64 16.18
CA THR A 9 -40.58 26.01 17.47
C THR A 9 -40.78 24.90 18.48
N SER A 10 -39.76 24.73 19.32
CA SER A 10 -39.82 24.27 20.72
C SER A 10 -40.18 22.80 20.99
N LEU A 11 -39.26 22.08 21.64
CA LEU A 11 -39.45 21.67 23.04
C LEU A 11 -38.10 21.26 23.67
N ARG A 12 -37.59 22.15 24.53
CA ARG A 12 -36.52 21.86 25.48
C ARG A 12 -37.10 21.02 26.62
N ARG A 13 -36.40 19.96 27.04
CA ARG A 13 -36.61 19.31 28.35
C ARG A 13 -35.49 19.69 29.32
N PRO A 14 -35.78 19.98 30.60
CA PRO A 14 -34.79 20.35 31.59
C PRO A 14 -34.29 19.14 32.44
N ARG A 15 -33.03 19.28 32.87
CA ARG A 15 -32.40 18.93 34.17
C ARG A 15 -32.58 17.51 34.75
N CYS A 16 -31.44 16.91 35.12
CA CYS A 16 -31.19 16.52 36.51
C CYS A 16 -29.67 16.46 36.79
N PHE A 17 -29.23 17.38 37.64
CA PHE A 17 -27.95 17.37 38.35
C PHE A 17 -28.16 16.50 39.59
N LEU A 18 -27.30 15.49 39.82
CA LEU A 18 -27.06 14.99 41.17
C LEU A 18 -25.56 14.66 41.29
N SER A 19 -24.95 15.42 42.19
CA SER A 19 -23.59 15.32 42.71
C SER A 19 -23.66 14.61 44.06
N THR A 20 -22.78 13.64 44.27
CA THR A 20 -22.15 13.19 45.53
C THR A 20 -21.22 12.04 45.10
N GLY A 21 -19.92 12.03 45.32
CA GLY A 21 -19.15 12.40 46.50
C GLY A 21 -18.58 11.11 47.11
N CYS A 22 -17.38 10.68 46.70
CA CYS A 22 -16.61 9.73 47.49
C CYS A 22 -15.11 9.99 47.38
N LEU A 23 -14.50 10.05 48.56
CA LEU A 23 -13.15 10.48 48.85
C LEU A 23 -12.11 9.41 48.50
N SER A 24 -10.94 9.93 48.11
CA SER A 24 -9.58 9.38 48.11
C SER A 24 -9.26 8.29 49.13
N VAL A 25 -8.44 7.29 48.74
CA VAL A 25 -7.11 6.97 49.32
C VAL A 25 -6.29 6.18 48.27
N GLY A 26 -5.02 6.55 48.07
CA GLY A 26 -4.17 6.04 46.98
C GLY A 26 -3.36 4.78 47.27
N ARG A 27 -2.54 4.38 46.29
CA ARG A 27 -1.16 3.86 46.43
C ARG A 27 -0.57 3.46 45.06
N ARG A 28 0.53 4.13 44.73
CA ARG A 28 1.82 3.61 44.24
C ARG A 28 1.83 2.53 43.14
N SER A 29 2.30 2.97 41.97
CA SER A 29 3.50 2.44 41.28
C SER A 29 3.70 0.92 41.21
N CYS A 30 3.46 0.35 40.03
CA CYS A 30 4.28 -0.76 39.50
C CYS A 30 4.18 -0.78 37.96
N LEU A 31 4.93 0.13 37.33
CA LEU A 31 5.51 -0.08 36.00
C LEU A 31 6.60 -1.13 36.15
N ALA A 32 6.42 -2.33 35.60
CA ALA A 32 7.46 -3.15 34.96
C ALA A 32 6.92 -4.55 34.61
N ARG A 33 7.35 -5.04 33.43
CA ARG A 33 7.32 -6.44 32.96
C ARG A 33 5.99 -6.97 32.40
N ARG A 34 5.75 -6.69 31.12
CA ARG A 34 5.24 -7.71 30.18
C ARG A 34 6.03 -7.65 28.87
N ARG A 35 7.20 -8.30 28.89
CA ARG A 35 7.92 -8.77 27.70
C ARG A 35 8.26 -10.25 27.93
N LEU A 36 8.10 -11.04 26.86
CA LEU A 36 8.39 -12.46 26.71
C LEU A 36 7.49 -13.47 27.45
N ARG A 37 6.48 -13.98 26.73
CA ARG A 37 6.00 -15.37 26.91
C ARG A 37 5.34 -15.87 25.62
N TRP A 38 6.15 -16.04 24.57
CA TRP A 38 5.82 -16.87 23.41
C TRP A 38 7.10 -17.61 23.01
N MET A 39 7.32 -18.76 23.64
CA MET A 39 8.17 -19.87 23.17
C MET A 39 8.21 -20.89 24.30
N THR A 40 7.36 -21.92 24.19
CA THR A 40 7.58 -23.34 24.56
C THR A 40 6.24 -24.03 24.74
N GLN A 41 5.61 -24.45 23.64
CA GLN A 41 4.64 -25.56 23.69
C GLN A 41 4.53 -26.26 22.34
N ALA A 42 5.58 -26.98 21.96
CA ALA A 42 5.53 -27.96 20.88
C ALA A 42 6.63 -29.02 21.09
N ARG A 43 6.49 -29.79 22.17
CA ARG A 43 7.12 -31.12 22.29
C ARG A 43 6.13 -32.01 23.03
N ARG A 44 5.38 -32.81 22.28
CA ARG A 44 4.89 -34.16 22.59
C ARG A 44 3.77 -34.54 21.62
N SER A 45 4.19 -35.08 20.48
CA SER A 45 3.47 -36.15 19.80
C SER A 45 4.48 -36.87 18.92
N GLY A 46 4.84 -38.07 19.36
CA GLY A 46 5.56 -39.02 18.54
C GLY A 46 4.66 -39.57 17.44
N ASP A 47 5.31 -40.31 16.55
CA ASP A 47 4.73 -41.24 15.58
C ASP A 47 4.12 -40.65 14.31
N ARG A 48 4.99 -40.43 13.31
CA ARG A 48 5.15 -41.38 12.19
C ARG A 48 6.28 -40.92 11.27
N PHE A 49 7.31 -41.76 11.17
CA PHE A 49 8.36 -41.66 10.15
C PHE A 49 7.74 -41.77 8.75
N PHE A 50 7.61 -40.66 8.04
CA PHE A 50 7.53 -40.66 6.59
C PHE A 50 8.94 -40.75 6.03
N ARG A 51 9.30 -41.92 5.48
CA ARG A 51 10.51 -42.06 4.66
C ARG A 51 10.29 -41.25 3.36
N PRO A 52 11.23 -40.37 2.96
CA PRO A 52 11.17 -39.77 1.63
C PRO A 52 11.36 -40.85 0.56
N PRO A 53 10.66 -40.76 -0.59
CA PRO A 53 10.93 -41.65 -1.72
C PRO A 53 12.34 -41.40 -2.27
N ALA A 54 13.02 -42.48 -2.64
CA ALA A 54 14.35 -42.45 -3.23
C ALA A 54 14.39 -41.60 -4.52
N PRO A 55 15.52 -40.92 -4.82
CA PRO A 55 15.67 -40.16 -6.05
C PRO A 55 15.61 -41.10 -7.26
N ARG A 56 14.78 -40.74 -8.25
CA ARG A 56 14.75 -41.43 -9.54
C ARG A 56 16.02 -41.07 -10.34
N PRO A 57 16.64 -42.02 -11.05
CA PRO A 57 17.81 -41.75 -11.88
C PRO A 57 17.43 -40.86 -13.07
N ALA A 58 18.32 -39.92 -13.38
CA ALA A 58 18.23 -39.03 -14.52
C ALA A 58 18.23 -39.83 -15.83
N SER A 59 17.15 -39.77 -16.59
CA SER A 59 17.10 -40.30 -17.96
C SER A 59 17.63 -39.26 -18.94
N SER A 60 18.88 -39.44 -19.32
CA SER A 60 19.51 -38.84 -20.48
C SER A 60 18.94 -39.44 -21.77
N SER A 61 18.28 -38.63 -22.59
CA SER A 61 18.14 -38.93 -24.03
C SER A 61 17.77 -37.65 -24.79
N ARG A 62 18.80 -37.01 -25.35
CA ARG A 62 18.67 -36.16 -26.54
C ARG A 62 18.33 -37.07 -27.72
N PRO A 63 17.60 -36.54 -28.73
CA PRO A 63 18.11 -36.67 -30.07
C PRO A 63 18.28 -35.31 -30.72
N SER A 64 19.47 -35.15 -31.30
CA SER A 64 19.83 -34.12 -32.26
C SER A 64 18.90 -34.23 -33.47
N ILE A 65 18.18 -33.15 -33.79
CA ILE A 65 17.57 -32.98 -35.11
C ILE A 65 18.37 -31.90 -35.83
N LEU A 66 19.17 -32.35 -36.80
CA LEU A 66 19.66 -31.54 -37.90
C LEU A 66 18.45 -31.02 -38.69
N TRP A 67 18.34 -29.71 -38.84
CA TRP A 67 17.69 -29.10 -40.00
C TRP A 67 18.69 -28.14 -40.63
N LEU A 68 19.32 -28.60 -41.72
CA LEU A 68 20.08 -27.77 -42.63
C LEU A 68 19.14 -27.24 -43.72
N SER A 69 19.17 -25.93 -43.91
CA SER A 69 18.97 -25.20 -45.17
C SER A 69 17.73 -25.50 -46.02
N GLN A 70 16.83 -24.50 -46.09
CA GLN A 70 16.37 -24.06 -47.40
C GLN A 70 16.11 -22.56 -47.43
N PHE A 71 16.62 -21.98 -48.52
CA PHE A 71 16.62 -20.58 -48.89
C PHE A 71 15.21 -20.02 -49.08
N GLY A 72 15.04 -18.75 -48.72
CA GLY A 72 13.82 -17.98 -48.97
C GLY A 72 14.08 -16.49 -48.79
N SER A 73 15.04 -15.95 -49.54
CA SER A 73 15.29 -14.52 -49.65
C SER A 73 14.12 -13.83 -50.33
N ASN A 74 13.37 -13.01 -49.60
CA ASN A 74 12.52 -11.95 -50.16
C ASN A 74 12.39 -10.81 -49.15
N VAL A 75 13.49 -10.08 -48.94
CA VAL A 75 13.43 -8.76 -48.31
C VAL A 75 13.51 -7.72 -49.41
N SER A 76 12.34 -7.11 -49.65
CA SER A 76 12.14 -5.96 -50.53
C SER A 76 13.15 -4.84 -50.27
N THR A 77 13.89 -4.49 -51.32
CA THR A 77 14.89 -3.42 -51.41
C THR A 77 14.26 -2.02 -51.55
N ARG A 78 13.17 -1.73 -50.84
CA ARG A 78 12.57 -0.38 -50.79
C ARG A 78 12.34 0.08 -49.35
N GLY A 79 13.44 0.46 -48.70
CA GLY A 79 13.38 1.05 -47.35
C GLY A 79 14.72 1.56 -46.81
N ARG A 80 15.75 1.70 -47.65
CA ARG A 80 17.09 2.20 -47.26
C ARG A 80 17.43 3.57 -47.87
N ALA A 81 16.42 4.38 -48.19
CA ALA A 81 16.57 5.73 -48.74
C ALA A 81 15.91 6.82 -47.86
N LEU A 82 15.71 6.57 -46.57
CA LEU A 82 15.21 7.56 -45.60
C LEU A 82 15.95 7.50 -44.25
N LEU A 83 17.23 7.10 -44.26
CA LEU A 83 18.08 7.10 -43.06
C LEU A 83 19.40 7.87 -43.24
N THR A 84 19.46 8.77 -44.22
CA THR A 84 20.61 9.65 -44.51
C THR A 84 20.20 11.11 -44.76
N ALA A 85 19.11 11.57 -44.16
CA ALA A 85 18.64 12.96 -44.26
C ALA A 85 18.13 13.57 -42.94
N ALA A 86 18.40 12.95 -41.78
CA ALA A 86 18.01 13.48 -40.46
C ALA A 86 19.20 13.62 -39.49
N LEU A 87 20.43 13.60 -40.00
CA LEU A 87 21.68 13.82 -39.24
C LEU A 87 22.50 15.01 -39.79
N ALA A 88 21.87 15.87 -40.61
CA ALA A 88 22.49 17.05 -41.22
C ALA A 88 21.66 18.34 -41.05
N VAL A 89 20.78 18.39 -40.03
CA VAL A 89 20.11 19.62 -39.57
C VAL A 89 20.36 19.78 -38.05
N THR A 90 21.62 19.57 -37.66
CA THR A 90 22.10 19.70 -36.28
C THR A 90 23.43 20.46 -36.24
N LEU A 91 23.66 21.40 -37.17
CA LEU A 91 24.87 22.23 -37.16
C LEU A 91 24.71 23.64 -37.75
N LEU A 92 23.50 24.24 -37.74
CA LEU A 92 23.36 25.62 -38.23
C LEU A 92 22.22 26.44 -37.59
N VAL A 93 22.05 26.38 -36.27
CA VAL A 93 21.45 27.48 -35.47
C VAL A 93 22.12 27.54 -34.08
N ALA A 94 23.44 27.43 -34.06
CA ALA A 94 24.25 27.90 -32.94
C ALA A 94 24.82 29.24 -33.38
N LEU A 95 24.14 30.33 -33.01
CA LEU A 95 24.59 31.74 -32.93
C LEU A 95 23.35 32.64 -33.04
N SER A 96 22.62 32.80 -31.94
CA SER A 96 21.78 33.98 -31.77
C SER A 96 21.79 34.41 -30.31
N ALA A 97 22.67 35.38 -30.08
CA ALA A 97 22.62 36.43 -29.07
C ALA A 97 22.32 36.02 -27.62
N CYS A 98 23.39 35.98 -26.84
CA CYS A 98 23.42 36.43 -25.45
C CYS A 98 22.70 37.78 -25.31
N SER A 99 21.58 37.79 -24.59
CA SER A 99 21.09 38.98 -23.90
C SER A 99 20.67 38.54 -22.51
N ALA A 100 21.59 38.69 -21.55
CA ALA A 100 21.28 38.53 -20.13
C ALA A 100 20.31 39.65 -19.73
N PRO A 101 19.14 39.35 -19.14
CA PRO A 101 18.34 40.38 -18.51
C PRO A 101 19.07 40.84 -17.24
N THR A 102 19.49 42.10 -17.24
CA THR A 102 19.93 42.82 -16.04
C THR A 102 18.77 42.89 -15.06
N THR A 103 18.67 41.91 -14.15
CA THR A 103 17.76 41.97 -13.02
C THR A 103 18.27 43.01 -12.03
N ARG A 104 17.69 44.21 -12.10
CA ARG A 104 17.82 45.27 -11.11
C ARG A 104 17.29 44.74 -9.78
N ALA A 105 18.20 44.50 -8.83
CA ALA A 105 17.84 44.16 -7.46
C ALA A 105 17.05 45.33 -6.84
N VAL A 106 15.73 45.15 -6.74
CA VAL A 106 14.87 46.03 -5.94
C VAL A 106 15.12 45.65 -4.48
N ARG A 107 15.81 46.54 -3.76
CA ARG A 107 16.00 46.47 -2.32
C ARG A 107 14.66 46.78 -1.66
N VAL A 108 13.89 45.74 -1.34
CA VAL A 108 12.69 45.87 -0.52
C VAL A 108 13.15 46.04 0.93
N SER A 109 12.94 47.23 1.48
CA SER A 109 13.14 47.50 2.90
C SER A 109 12.20 46.62 3.73
N PRO A 110 12.68 45.96 4.80
CA PRO A 110 11.81 45.21 5.69
C PRO A 110 10.89 46.18 6.43
N ALA A 111 9.59 46.09 6.14
CA ALA A 111 8.57 46.76 6.95
C ALA A 111 8.60 46.17 8.36
N LYS A 112 8.78 47.03 9.35
CA LYS A 112 8.68 46.73 10.78
C LYS A 112 7.23 46.30 11.07
N ALA A 113 6.97 45.00 11.04
CA ALA A 113 5.72 44.44 11.53
C ALA A 113 5.71 44.50 13.07
N ASN A 114 4.86 45.37 13.63
CA ASN A 114 4.46 45.31 15.03
C ASN A 114 3.69 44.00 15.24
N ILE A 115 4.37 43.00 15.80
CA ILE A 115 3.74 41.76 16.26
C ILE A 115 3.10 42.07 17.64
N PRO A 116 1.76 42.07 17.77
CA PRO A 116 1.13 42.14 19.08
C PRO A 116 1.51 40.89 19.90
N ALA A 117 1.90 41.12 21.15
CA ALA A 117 2.26 40.09 22.11
C ALA A 117 1.18 39.00 22.14
N ALA A 118 1.54 37.80 21.69
CA ALA A 118 0.67 36.64 21.69
C ALA A 118 0.35 36.29 23.14
N ALA A 119 -0.92 36.45 23.52
CA ALA A 119 -1.43 35.95 24.78
C ALA A 119 -1.25 34.43 24.83
N GLU A 120 -0.46 33.97 25.80
CA GLU A 120 -0.27 32.56 26.12
C GLU A 120 -1.62 31.94 26.49
N ARG A 121 -2.27 31.33 25.49
CA ARG A 121 -3.40 30.43 25.73
C ARG A 121 -2.84 29.17 26.34
N THR A 122 -3.01 29.02 27.64
CA THR A 122 -2.81 27.77 28.38
C THR A 122 -3.68 26.68 27.74
N LEU A 123 -3.09 25.91 26.83
CA LEU A 123 -3.71 24.73 26.25
C LEU A 123 -3.87 23.70 27.36
N SER A 124 -5.09 23.62 27.90
CA SER A 124 -5.52 22.55 28.79
C SER A 124 -5.27 21.22 28.07
N ALA A 125 -4.30 20.44 28.56
CA ALA A 125 -3.97 19.13 28.04
C ALA A 125 -5.24 18.25 28.06
N GLN A 126 -5.79 17.99 26.87
CA GLN A 126 -6.84 16.99 26.75
C GLN A 126 -6.24 15.63 27.13
N PRO A 127 -6.97 14.79 27.89
CA PRO A 127 -6.54 13.42 28.16
C PRO A 127 -6.33 12.70 26.83
N ALA A 128 -5.22 11.95 26.73
CA ALA A 128 -4.90 11.19 25.53
C ALA A 128 -6.08 10.30 25.14
N PRO A 129 -6.50 10.29 23.85
CA PRO A 129 -7.60 9.46 23.40
C PRO A 129 -7.32 8.00 23.76
N THR A 130 -8.35 7.33 24.28
CA THR A 130 -8.33 5.88 24.47
C THR A 130 -8.20 5.25 23.08
N GLY A 131 -7.21 4.36 22.88
CA GLY A 131 -6.80 3.88 21.56
C GLY A 131 -7.97 3.31 20.74
N ARG A 132 -7.92 3.47 19.41
CA ARG A 132 -8.92 2.91 18.50
C ARG A 132 -8.86 1.38 18.58
N SER A 133 -10.01 0.71 18.66
CA SER A 133 -10.10 -0.75 18.74
C SER A 133 -9.95 -1.45 17.39
N THR A 134 -9.75 -0.70 16.31
CA THR A 134 -9.64 -1.25 14.96
C THR A 134 -8.34 -2.01 14.79
N ILE A 135 -8.43 -3.28 14.39
CA ILE A 135 -7.28 -4.11 14.01
C ILE A 135 -7.15 -4.11 12.48
N ILE A 136 -5.98 -3.75 11.97
CA ILE A 136 -5.67 -3.73 10.53
C ILE A 136 -4.71 -4.87 10.20
N ALA A 137 -5.14 -5.78 9.34
CA ALA A 137 -4.30 -6.81 8.75
C ALA A 137 -3.68 -6.31 7.44
N TRP A 138 -2.37 -6.50 7.32
CA TRP A 138 -1.59 -6.12 6.15
C TRP A 138 -1.02 -7.36 5.47
N GLN A 139 -1.24 -7.51 4.18
CA GLN A 139 -0.63 -8.54 3.35
C GLN A 139 0.30 -7.86 2.33
N PRO A 140 1.61 -7.78 2.60
CA PRO A 140 2.58 -7.42 1.56
C PRO A 140 2.56 -8.45 0.43
N SER A 141 2.98 -8.02 -0.76
CA SER A 141 3.09 -8.92 -1.92
C SER A 141 3.88 -10.19 -1.61
N HIS A 142 3.46 -11.26 -2.27
CA HIS A 142 4.01 -12.60 -2.18
C HIS A 142 4.77 -12.98 -3.46
N GLN A 143 5.39 -11.99 -4.12
CA GLN A 143 6.07 -12.14 -5.40
C GLN A 143 7.55 -11.75 -5.33
N ALA A 144 8.40 -12.64 -5.83
CA ALA A 144 9.84 -12.48 -6.04
C ALA A 144 10.23 -12.82 -7.49
N ASP A 145 9.25 -13.18 -8.34
CA ASP A 145 9.44 -13.64 -9.71
C ASP A 145 8.86 -12.68 -10.76
N THR A 146 8.52 -11.44 -10.38
CA THR A 146 7.86 -10.48 -11.27
C THR A 146 8.81 -9.68 -12.16
N GLY A 147 10.14 -9.77 -11.96
CA GLY A 147 11.10 -9.11 -12.84
C GLY A 147 12.55 -9.50 -12.58
N VAL A 148 13.45 -9.06 -13.46
CA VAL A 148 14.90 -9.21 -13.25
C VAL A 148 15.34 -8.24 -12.16
N ASP A 149 16.06 -8.76 -11.16
CA ASP A 149 16.56 -8.01 -10.00
C ASP A 149 15.45 -7.24 -9.24
N TRP A 150 14.23 -7.77 -9.24
CA TRP A 150 13.07 -7.14 -8.63
C TRP A 150 12.41 -8.07 -7.61
N ASP A 151 12.48 -7.68 -6.35
CA ASP A 151 11.86 -8.38 -5.23
C ASP A 151 10.66 -7.57 -4.74
N GLU A 152 9.50 -7.77 -5.36
CA GLU A 152 8.28 -7.03 -5.04
C GLU A 152 7.91 -7.12 -3.56
N HIS A 153 8.03 -8.32 -2.99
CA HIS A 153 7.79 -8.57 -1.57
C HIS A 153 8.66 -7.69 -0.65
N VAL A 154 9.90 -7.36 -1.03
CA VAL A 154 10.77 -6.46 -0.24
C VAL A 154 10.23 -5.03 -0.26
N ILE A 155 9.82 -4.55 -1.43
CA ILE A 155 9.29 -3.19 -1.62
C ILE A 155 7.95 -3.02 -0.88
N CYS A 156 7.01 -3.92 -1.11
CA CYS A 156 5.71 -3.91 -0.42
C CYS A 156 5.88 -4.14 1.09
N GLY A 157 6.81 -5.01 1.49
CA GLY A 157 7.12 -5.26 2.89
C GLY A 157 7.63 -4.02 3.62
N ASP A 158 8.53 -3.25 3.02
CA ASP A 158 9.07 -2.00 3.57
C ASP A 158 8.00 -0.90 3.63
N ILE A 159 7.14 -0.77 2.60
CA ILE A 159 5.99 0.16 2.64
C ILE A 159 5.09 -0.17 3.84
N VAL A 160 4.69 -1.43 4.01
CA VAL A 160 3.82 -1.86 5.11
C VAL A 160 4.47 -1.58 6.47
N ASP A 161 5.76 -1.87 6.65
CA ASP A 161 6.46 -1.61 7.92
C ASP A 161 6.48 -0.11 8.26
N ARG A 162 6.68 0.76 7.27
CA ARG A 162 6.62 2.22 7.46
C ARG A 162 5.22 2.68 7.84
N VAL A 163 4.18 2.16 7.18
CA VAL A 163 2.78 2.50 7.49
C VAL A 163 2.44 2.13 8.93
N ILE A 164 2.80 0.91 9.38
CA ILE A 164 2.61 0.45 10.75
C ILE A 164 3.34 1.36 11.75
N ALA A 165 4.56 1.78 11.44
CA ALA A 165 5.35 2.66 12.31
C ALA A 165 4.73 4.06 12.47
N LEU A 166 3.99 4.55 11.47
CA LEU A 166 3.33 5.86 11.47
C LEU A 166 1.99 5.88 12.21
N MET A 167 1.41 4.71 12.51
CA MET A 167 0.05 4.58 13.05
C MET A 167 0.00 3.78 14.36
N PRO A 168 0.79 4.14 15.39
CA PRO A 168 0.89 3.35 16.62
C PRO A 168 -0.41 3.26 17.43
N GLU A 169 -1.42 4.07 17.11
CA GLU A 169 -2.74 4.06 17.75
C GLU A 169 -3.66 2.92 17.27
N PHE A 170 -3.30 2.23 16.18
CA PHE A 170 -4.00 1.06 15.68
C PHE A 170 -3.28 -0.22 16.10
N GLU A 171 -4.04 -1.30 16.27
CA GLU A 171 -3.45 -2.63 16.36
C GLU A 171 -3.23 -3.18 14.94
N HIS A 172 -2.05 -3.76 14.72
CA HIS A 172 -1.62 -4.20 13.39
C HIS A 172 -1.22 -5.66 13.39
N VAL A 173 -1.59 -6.36 12.32
CA VAL A 173 -1.07 -7.70 12.00
C VAL A 173 -0.48 -7.69 10.61
N LYS A 174 0.83 -7.90 10.53
CA LYS A 174 1.51 -8.15 9.25
C LYS A 174 1.36 -9.63 8.90
N ALA A 175 0.34 -9.96 8.14
CA ALA A 175 0.06 -11.29 7.62
C ALA A 175 0.95 -11.56 6.42
N TRP A 176 2.19 -11.99 6.68
CA TRP A 176 3.19 -12.21 5.63
C TRP A 176 3.91 -13.54 5.85
N GLU A 177 3.72 -14.47 4.92
CA GLU A 177 4.38 -15.77 4.91
C GLU A 177 5.58 -15.71 3.96
N THR A 178 6.76 -16.15 4.39
CA THR A 178 7.97 -16.12 3.54
C THR A 178 8.65 -17.48 3.46
N GLY A 179 8.23 -18.44 4.29
CA GLY A 179 8.80 -19.79 4.35
C GLY A 179 8.20 -20.76 3.33
N MET A 180 7.12 -20.38 2.64
CA MET A 180 6.41 -21.22 1.66
C MET A 180 6.71 -20.85 0.20
N GLY A 181 7.81 -20.12 -0.05
CA GLY A 181 8.20 -19.61 -1.37
C GLY A 181 7.45 -18.33 -1.75
N LEU A 182 7.99 -17.51 -2.65
CA LEU A 182 7.50 -16.15 -2.95
C LEU A 182 7.07 -16.01 -4.42
N SER A 183 6.30 -16.96 -4.94
CA SER A 183 5.79 -16.93 -6.32
C SER A 183 4.25 -17.02 -6.34
N GLY A 184 3.61 -16.29 -5.43
CA GLY A 184 2.16 -16.28 -5.24
C GLY A 184 1.45 -15.43 -6.29
N SER A 185 0.20 -15.79 -6.60
CA SER A 185 -0.67 -14.92 -7.40
C SER A 185 -2.12 -15.04 -6.92
N ASN A 186 -2.75 -13.90 -6.64
CA ASN A 186 -4.13 -13.84 -6.15
C ASN A 186 -5.17 -14.08 -7.27
N GLY A 187 -4.78 -13.90 -8.54
CA GLY A 187 -5.68 -13.87 -9.69
C GLY A 187 -6.17 -15.25 -10.12
N TYR A 188 -7.45 -15.34 -10.48
CA TYR A 188 -8.07 -16.57 -11.03
C TYR A 188 -7.83 -16.78 -12.53
N ARG A 189 -6.87 -16.07 -13.13
CA ARG A 189 -6.55 -16.16 -14.56
C ARG A 189 -5.03 -16.31 -14.74
N PRO A 190 -4.50 -17.51 -15.02
CA PRO A 190 -5.22 -18.77 -15.24
C PRO A 190 -5.74 -19.44 -13.95
N GLN A 191 -5.04 -19.31 -12.83
CA GLN A 191 -5.45 -19.81 -11.51
C GLN A 191 -4.54 -19.21 -10.42
N PRO A 192 -5.02 -19.06 -9.18
CA PRO A 192 -4.18 -18.58 -8.09
C PRO A 192 -2.99 -19.53 -7.88
N LYS A 193 -1.83 -18.96 -7.56
CA LYS A 193 -0.60 -19.71 -7.28
C LYS A 193 -0.19 -19.52 -5.84
N ASN A 194 0.51 -20.53 -5.30
CA ASN A 194 0.95 -20.58 -3.91
C ASN A 194 -0.17 -20.34 -2.88
N THR A 195 -1.33 -20.94 -3.10
CA THR A 195 -2.51 -20.77 -2.23
C THR A 195 -2.25 -21.19 -0.79
N ALA A 196 -1.34 -22.13 -0.54
CA ALA A 196 -0.97 -22.54 0.82
C ALA A 196 -0.36 -21.39 1.64
N ALA A 197 0.43 -20.53 0.99
CA ALA A 197 1.03 -19.37 1.64
C ALA A 197 -0.02 -18.29 1.92
N PHE A 198 -0.90 -18.01 0.95
CA PHE A 198 -2.06 -17.13 1.18
C PHE A 198 -2.97 -17.65 2.29
N ASP A 199 -3.26 -18.96 2.34
CA ASP A 199 -4.02 -19.56 3.44
C ASP A 199 -3.31 -19.35 4.80
N SER A 200 -1.97 -19.35 4.84
CA SER A 200 -1.18 -19.02 6.05
C SER A 200 -1.39 -17.58 6.48
N GLU A 201 -1.30 -16.63 5.55
CA GLU A 201 -1.49 -15.21 5.81
C GLU A 201 -2.93 -14.90 6.25
N LEU A 202 -3.92 -15.47 5.58
CA LEU A 202 -5.33 -15.29 5.95
C LEU A 202 -5.63 -15.88 7.33
N ARG A 203 -5.01 -17.00 7.73
CA ARG A 203 -5.10 -17.50 9.11
C ARG A 203 -4.53 -16.52 10.12
N GLN A 204 -3.42 -15.84 9.81
CA GLN A 204 -2.84 -14.82 10.70
C GLN A 204 -3.82 -13.64 10.86
N ALA A 205 -4.35 -13.11 9.75
CA ALA A 205 -5.34 -12.04 9.77
C ALA A 205 -6.62 -12.41 10.54
N ASN A 206 -7.17 -13.59 10.29
CA ASN A 206 -8.39 -14.08 10.94
C ASN A 206 -8.19 -14.39 12.43
N SER A 207 -6.99 -14.76 12.86
CA SER A 207 -6.68 -15.02 14.27
C SER A 207 -6.62 -13.74 15.10
N ALA A 208 -6.41 -12.60 14.44
CA ALA A 208 -6.29 -11.28 15.05
C ALA A 208 -7.57 -10.44 14.92
N PRO A 209 -8.74 -11.09 14.89
CA PRO A 209 -10.01 -10.57 14.34
C PRO A 209 -9.94 -9.23 13.58
N ALA A 210 -9.14 -9.18 12.49
CA ALA A 210 -8.92 -7.93 11.78
C ALA A 210 -10.23 -7.36 11.22
N SER A 211 -10.52 -6.08 11.48
CA SER A 211 -11.69 -5.39 10.92
C SER A 211 -11.45 -5.00 9.46
N VAL A 212 -10.19 -4.70 9.13
CA VAL A 212 -9.74 -4.25 7.81
C VAL A 212 -8.58 -5.11 7.36
N PHE A 213 -8.62 -5.58 6.11
CA PHE A 213 -7.54 -6.29 5.44
C PHE A 213 -7.09 -5.51 4.20
N ILE A 214 -5.80 -5.17 4.15
CA ILE A 214 -5.20 -4.41 3.05
C ILE A 214 -4.03 -5.23 2.48
N SER A 215 -4.17 -5.61 1.22
CA SER A 215 -3.11 -6.23 0.44
C SER A 215 -2.35 -5.16 -0.35
N VAL A 216 -1.02 -5.17 -0.29
CA VAL A 216 -0.15 -4.15 -0.91
C VAL A 216 0.78 -4.83 -1.91
N HIS A 217 0.65 -4.46 -3.18
CA HIS A 217 1.35 -5.04 -4.31
C HIS A 217 1.98 -3.97 -5.21
N ASN A 218 2.87 -4.40 -6.10
CA ASN A 218 3.28 -3.62 -7.26
C ASN A 218 3.02 -4.47 -8.52
N ASP A 219 2.55 -3.84 -9.58
CA ASP A 219 2.20 -4.59 -10.79
C ASP A 219 3.45 -5.08 -11.55
N GLY A 220 3.29 -6.22 -12.23
CA GLY A 220 4.31 -6.79 -13.11
C GLY A 220 3.96 -6.65 -14.58
N GLY A 221 4.55 -5.68 -15.28
CA GLY A 221 4.34 -5.45 -16.70
C GLY A 221 3.03 -4.73 -17.05
N ALA A 222 2.47 -3.96 -16.11
CA ALA A 222 1.29 -3.13 -16.32
C ALA A 222 1.69 -1.68 -16.70
N PRO A 223 0.72 -0.84 -17.12
CA PRO A 223 0.97 0.59 -17.22
C PRO A 223 1.35 1.19 -15.85
N SER A 224 2.19 2.23 -15.88
CA SER A 224 2.52 3.03 -14.69
C SER A 224 1.27 3.54 -13.99
N GLY A 225 1.30 3.60 -12.65
CA GLY A 225 0.23 4.20 -11.86
C GLY A 225 -0.29 3.36 -10.68
N VAL A 226 -1.30 3.88 -10.00
CA VAL A 226 -1.93 3.26 -8.83
C VAL A 226 -3.32 2.72 -9.19
N LEU A 227 -3.60 1.47 -8.82
CA LEU A 227 -4.89 0.80 -9.00
C LEU A 227 -5.43 0.32 -7.65
N GLY A 228 -6.69 0.63 -7.35
CA GLY A 228 -7.41 0.04 -6.23
C GLY A 228 -8.25 -1.16 -6.67
N MET A 229 -8.28 -2.20 -5.84
CA MET A 229 -9.01 -3.44 -6.14
C MET A 229 -9.85 -3.92 -4.95
N CYS A 230 -11.01 -4.49 -5.25
CA CYS A 230 -11.90 -5.10 -4.27
C CYS A 230 -12.77 -6.20 -4.90
N MET A 231 -13.50 -6.94 -4.06
CA MET A 231 -14.46 -7.93 -4.54
C MET A 231 -15.67 -7.25 -5.22
N PRO A 232 -16.24 -7.84 -6.28
CA PRO A 232 -17.46 -7.31 -6.90
C PRO A 232 -18.60 -7.14 -5.90
N GLY A 233 -19.21 -5.95 -5.88
CA GLY A 233 -20.33 -5.61 -5.00
C GLY A 233 -19.96 -5.29 -3.53
N ASP A 234 -18.67 -5.29 -3.15
CA ASP A 234 -18.23 -4.93 -1.81
C ASP A 234 -18.06 -3.40 -1.69
N ALA A 235 -19.17 -2.70 -1.47
CA ALA A 235 -19.22 -1.24 -1.48
C ALA A 235 -18.31 -0.58 -0.42
N SER A 236 -18.21 -1.16 0.77
CA SER A 236 -17.35 -0.65 1.84
C SER A 236 -15.87 -0.78 1.47
N SER A 237 -15.48 -1.93 0.91
CA SER A 237 -14.11 -2.14 0.45
C SER A 237 -13.75 -1.26 -0.74
N ARG A 238 -14.69 -1.08 -1.69
CA ARG A 238 -14.53 -0.15 -2.79
C ARG A 238 -14.30 1.28 -2.30
N ALA A 239 -15.10 1.75 -1.35
CA ALA A 239 -15.02 3.11 -0.83
C ALA A 239 -13.67 3.39 -0.15
N LEU A 240 -13.18 2.46 0.68
CA LEU A 240 -11.87 2.61 1.30
C LEU A 240 -10.75 2.51 0.25
N ALA A 241 -10.81 1.57 -0.68
CA ALA A 241 -9.80 1.39 -1.72
C ALA A 241 -9.67 2.62 -2.62
N GLU A 242 -10.79 3.21 -3.04
CA GLU A 242 -10.80 4.46 -3.82
C GLU A 242 -10.12 5.59 -3.04
N ARG A 243 -10.45 5.76 -1.75
CA ARG A 243 -9.84 6.79 -0.90
C ARG A 243 -8.32 6.62 -0.79
N LEU A 244 -7.86 5.42 -0.47
CA LEU A 244 -6.43 5.12 -0.35
C LEU A 244 -5.70 5.34 -1.68
N LYS A 245 -6.28 4.87 -2.78
CA LYS A 245 -5.76 5.09 -4.14
C LYS A 245 -5.66 6.58 -4.47
N THR A 246 -6.69 7.38 -4.19
CA THR A 246 -6.66 8.84 -4.41
C THR A 246 -5.56 9.51 -3.59
N ALA A 247 -5.39 9.13 -2.32
CA ALA A 247 -4.31 9.66 -1.48
C ALA A 247 -2.93 9.32 -2.05
N LEU A 248 -2.74 8.08 -2.51
CA LEU A 248 -1.49 7.64 -3.15
C LEU A 248 -1.20 8.41 -4.44
N VAL A 249 -2.19 8.55 -5.34
CA VAL A 249 -2.05 9.34 -6.58
C VAL A 249 -1.63 10.78 -6.26
N SER A 250 -2.29 11.40 -5.28
CA SER A 250 -1.98 12.78 -4.86
C SER A 250 -0.57 12.93 -4.30
N ALA A 251 -0.11 11.97 -3.49
CA ALA A 251 1.19 12.06 -2.81
C ALA A 251 2.37 11.70 -3.72
N THR A 252 2.16 10.81 -4.69
CA THR A 252 3.23 10.24 -5.52
C THR A 252 3.33 10.88 -6.90
N GLY A 253 2.24 11.46 -7.41
CA GLY A 253 2.14 11.91 -8.80
C GLY A 253 2.07 10.77 -9.82
N LEU A 254 2.00 9.51 -9.38
CA LEU A 254 1.74 8.36 -10.24
C LEU A 254 0.33 8.46 -10.86
N SER A 255 0.17 7.93 -12.07
CA SER A 255 -1.11 7.99 -12.79
C SER A 255 -2.22 7.25 -12.03
N ASP A 256 -3.45 7.76 -12.08
CA ASP A 256 -4.63 7.05 -11.57
C ASP A 256 -5.08 5.99 -12.59
N ARG A 257 -5.00 4.71 -12.22
CA ARG A 257 -5.45 3.58 -13.05
C ARG A 257 -6.88 3.15 -12.73
N GLY A 258 -7.56 3.88 -11.85
CA GLY A 258 -8.94 3.69 -11.46
C GLY A 258 -9.13 2.57 -10.44
N MET A 259 -10.30 1.95 -10.51
CA MET A 259 -10.71 0.84 -9.66
C MET A 259 -10.98 -0.40 -10.48
N ARG A 260 -10.66 -1.56 -9.93
CA ARG A 260 -11.09 -2.86 -10.48
C ARG A 260 -11.85 -3.67 -9.44
N GLU A 261 -13.03 -4.14 -9.84
CA GLU A 261 -13.77 -5.14 -9.09
C GLU A 261 -13.47 -6.51 -9.69
N GLU A 262 -12.69 -7.30 -8.96
CA GLU A 262 -12.22 -8.59 -9.44
C GLU A 262 -12.18 -9.58 -8.29
N ARG A 263 -12.49 -10.84 -8.60
CA ARG A 263 -12.37 -11.93 -7.64
C ARG A 263 -10.89 -12.24 -7.43
N LEU A 264 -10.40 -11.97 -6.23
CA LEU A 264 -9.02 -12.23 -5.80
C LEU A 264 -9.00 -13.18 -4.61
N TYR A 265 -8.07 -14.14 -4.61
CA TYR A 265 -8.02 -15.22 -3.62
C TYR A 265 -8.07 -14.71 -2.17
N SER A 266 -7.22 -13.73 -1.83
CA SER A 266 -7.11 -13.19 -0.47
C SER A 266 -8.28 -12.26 -0.06
N LEU A 267 -9.13 -11.86 -1.00
CA LEU A 267 -10.28 -10.99 -0.71
C LEU A 267 -11.61 -11.76 -0.58
N GLU A 268 -11.61 -13.08 -0.81
CA GLU A 268 -12.82 -13.89 -0.69
C GLU A 268 -13.32 -13.95 0.75
N SER A 269 -14.59 -13.60 0.96
CA SER A 269 -15.21 -13.60 2.29
C SER A 269 -15.27 -14.97 2.96
N ALA A 270 -15.26 -16.05 2.17
CA ALA A 270 -15.20 -17.42 2.67
C ALA A 270 -13.83 -17.78 3.29
N ARG A 271 -12.79 -16.96 3.07
CA ARG A 271 -11.42 -17.18 3.54
C ARG A 271 -10.91 -16.05 4.44
N ASN A 272 -11.32 -14.82 4.13
CA ASN A 272 -10.91 -13.61 4.81
C ASN A 272 -12.11 -13.01 5.57
N HIS A 273 -12.03 -13.04 6.89
CA HIS A 273 -13.14 -12.67 7.77
C HIS A 273 -13.18 -11.17 8.09
N ALA A 274 -12.25 -10.36 7.57
CA ALA A 274 -12.31 -8.92 7.72
C ALA A 274 -13.57 -8.34 7.07
N GLY A 275 -14.15 -7.32 7.72
CA GLY A 275 -15.34 -6.63 7.22
C GLY A 275 -15.05 -5.77 5.99
N ILE A 276 -13.81 -5.27 5.87
CA ILE A 276 -13.31 -4.51 4.73
C ILE A 276 -12.07 -5.24 4.18
N ARG A 277 -12.03 -5.50 2.86
CA ARG A 277 -10.97 -6.26 2.19
C ARG A 277 -10.63 -5.65 0.84
N LEU A 278 -9.41 -5.15 0.69
CA LEU A 278 -8.96 -4.52 -0.54
C LEU A 278 -7.52 -4.89 -0.89
N LEU A 279 -7.17 -4.64 -2.14
CA LEU A 279 -5.80 -4.73 -2.65
C LEU A 279 -5.43 -3.41 -3.35
N LEU A 280 -4.18 -2.97 -3.19
CA LEU A 280 -3.60 -1.83 -3.88
C LEU A 280 -2.43 -2.32 -4.74
N GLU A 281 -2.46 -2.00 -6.02
CA GLU A 281 -1.32 -2.11 -6.92
C GLU A 281 -0.67 -0.73 -7.04
N ILE A 282 0.55 -0.57 -6.51
CA ILE A 282 1.25 0.72 -6.42
C ILE A 282 2.40 0.75 -7.41
N GLY A 283 2.16 1.27 -8.61
CA GLY A 283 3.15 1.37 -9.67
C GLY A 283 3.47 0.02 -10.33
N ASP A 284 4.26 0.10 -11.41
CA ASP A 284 4.75 -1.04 -12.19
C ASP A 284 6.26 -1.26 -12.00
N ASN A 285 6.69 -2.52 -12.02
CA ASN A 285 8.08 -2.92 -11.80
C ASN A 285 9.06 -2.61 -12.95
N LYS A 286 8.58 -2.03 -14.06
CA LYS A 286 9.41 -1.47 -15.14
C LYS A 286 9.29 0.04 -15.22
N ALA A 287 8.07 0.56 -15.39
CA ALA A 287 7.84 1.97 -15.61
C ALA A 287 8.10 2.81 -14.35
N ASP A 288 7.72 2.30 -13.18
CA ASP A 288 7.83 3.00 -11.90
C ASP A 288 8.98 2.46 -11.04
N ARG A 289 9.80 1.58 -11.59
CA ARG A 289 10.87 0.89 -10.85
C ARG A 289 11.79 1.84 -10.09
N GLY A 290 12.29 2.87 -10.78
CA GLY A 290 13.18 3.86 -10.16
C GLY A 290 12.50 4.61 -9.02
N PHE A 291 11.21 4.93 -9.19
CA PHE A 291 10.40 5.56 -8.16
C PHE A 291 10.25 4.64 -6.94
N LEU A 292 9.90 3.37 -7.14
CA LEU A 292 9.65 2.40 -6.08
C LEU A 292 10.92 1.94 -5.35
N LEU A 293 12.08 1.93 -6.01
CA LEU A 293 13.37 1.63 -5.38
C LEU A 293 13.88 2.76 -4.49
N ASP A 294 13.38 3.98 -4.66
CA ASP A 294 13.72 5.12 -3.81
C ASP A 294 13.01 5.04 -2.45
N ALA A 295 13.80 5.10 -1.37
CA ALA A 295 13.28 4.98 -0.01
C ALA A 295 12.42 6.18 0.44
N ALA A 296 12.69 7.39 -0.06
CA ALA A 296 11.89 8.57 0.25
C ALA A 296 10.52 8.48 -0.43
N ASN A 297 10.44 7.94 -1.64
CA ASN A 297 9.16 7.68 -2.31
C ASN A 297 8.34 6.62 -1.59
N ARG A 298 8.96 5.53 -1.11
CA ARG A 298 8.26 4.54 -0.27
C ARG A 298 7.78 5.12 1.06
N GLN A 299 8.54 6.06 1.64
CA GLN A 299 8.09 6.82 2.80
C GLN A 299 6.88 7.72 2.47
N ALA A 300 6.86 8.38 1.31
CA ALA A 300 5.73 9.20 0.88
C ALA A 300 4.46 8.35 0.65
N ILE A 301 4.60 7.18 0.02
CA ILE A 301 3.54 6.18 -0.09
C ILE A 301 3.00 5.82 1.29
N ALA A 302 3.89 5.47 2.22
CA ALA A 302 3.50 5.06 3.57
C ALA A 302 2.78 6.17 4.34
N GLN A 303 3.26 7.41 4.23
CA GLN A 303 2.61 8.57 4.85
C GLN A 303 1.20 8.79 4.29
N ALA A 304 1.03 8.72 2.97
CA ALA A 304 -0.27 8.91 2.34
C ALA A 304 -1.29 7.86 2.78
N LEU A 305 -0.87 6.60 2.93
CA LEU A 305 -1.73 5.54 3.47
C LEU A 305 -2.06 5.78 4.94
N ALA A 306 -1.07 6.14 5.76
CA ALA A 306 -1.26 6.40 7.18
C ALA A 306 -2.24 7.56 7.41
N ASP A 307 -2.01 8.71 6.80
CA ASP A 307 -2.87 9.89 6.92
C ASP A 307 -4.31 9.56 6.50
N SER A 308 -4.47 8.88 5.36
CA SER A 308 -5.78 8.50 4.83
C SER A 308 -6.55 7.56 5.76
N LEU A 309 -5.86 6.63 6.43
CA LEU A 309 -6.46 5.70 7.39
C LEU A 309 -6.79 6.38 8.73
N CYS A 310 -5.91 7.24 9.26
CA CYS A 310 -6.16 8.01 10.47
C CYS A 310 -7.38 8.94 10.33
N GLU A 311 -7.56 9.53 9.14
CA GLU A 311 -8.70 10.40 8.81
C GLU A 311 -9.99 9.64 8.47
N SER A 312 -9.91 8.32 8.27
CA SER A 312 -11.08 7.52 7.94
C SER A 312 -11.85 7.06 9.18
N ASP A 313 -13.16 6.94 9.04
CA ASP A 313 -14.07 6.36 10.03
C ASP A 313 -13.98 4.83 9.99
N LEU A 314 -12.78 4.28 10.23
CA LEU A 314 -12.61 2.83 10.32
C LEU A 314 -13.48 2.27 11.46
N PRO A 315 -14.07 1.08 11.26
CA PRO A 315 -14.96 0.45 12.24
C PRO A 315 -14.24 0.06 13.55
#